data_AF-A0A4T0WWM7-F1
#
_entry.id   AF-A0A4T0WWM7-F1
#
_cell.length_a   1.000
_cell.length_b   1.000
_cell.length_c   1.000
_cell.angle_alpha   90.00
_cell.angle_beta   90.00
_cell.angle_gamma   90.00
#
_symmetry.space_group_name_H-M   'P 1'
#
loop_
_entity.id
_entity.type
_entity.pdbx_description
1 polymer ?
#
loop_
_entity_poly.entity_id
_entity_poly.type
_entity_poly.pdbx_seq_one_letter_code
_entity_poly.pdbx_strand_id
1 'polypeptide(L)'
;MESLASAVNDTISIIDIQNDLALIDTVNNSFHEIDLIQQQNVESIQSRIEQLSRQLDNIHDSIKSFKNSSQNKLIRNELKTLELEIFNSARNLTSLNMQLNSLKLSYNENLKKLDQLESQLEELHATFLKNSDALDSLESSNIIKLKLFQSTGLKYNTEAKEIVILNKKKNIITPLKLDDNYTEYFISKFIWDNI
;
A
#
# COMPACT_ATOMS: atom_id res chain seq x y z
N MET A 1 -29.77 -116.60 -18.22
CA MET A 1 -30.67 -115.76 -17.41
C MET A 1 -30.10 -115.47 -16.03
N GLU A 2 -29.43 -116.43 -15.36
CA GLU A 2 -28.75 -116.19 -14.05
C GLU A 2 -27.65 -115.12 -14.08
N SER A 3 -26.83 -115.06 -15.13
CA SER A 3 -25.77 -114.03 -15.24
C SER A 3 -26.30 -112.59 -15.31
N LEU A 4 -27.49 -112.38 -15.89
CA LEU A 4 -28.13 -111.06 -15.92
C LEU A 4 -28.70 -110.69 -14.55
N ALA A 5 -29.30 -111.66 -13.85
CA ALA A 5 -29.83 -111.45 -12.50
C ALA A 5 -28.70 -111.14 -11.49
N SER A 6 -27.54 -111.81 -11.62
CA SER A 6 -26.35 -111.50 -10.82
C SER A 6 -25.83 -110.10 -11.10
N ALA A 7 -25.66 -109.72 -12.37
CA ALA A 7 -25.17 -108.39 -12.75
C ALA A 7 -26.11 -107.26 -12.29
N VAL A 8 -27.42 -107.48 -12.31
CA VAL A 8 -28.41 -106.52 -11.78
C VAL A 8 -28.28 -106.39 -10.27
N ASN A 9 -28.10 -107.51 -9.54
CA ASN A 9 -27.95 -107.48 -8.08
C ASN A 9 -26.62 -106.84 -7.65
N ASP A 10 -25.53 -107.11 -8.40
CA ASP A 10 -24.23 -106.46 -8.20
C ASP A 10 -24.33 -104.95 -8.46
N THR A 11 -25.04 -104.54 -9.51
CA THR A 11 -25.28 -103.12 -9.80
C THR A 11 -26.10 -102.44 -8.70
N ILE A 12 -27.14 -103.11 -8.18
CA ILE A 12 -27.96 -102.59 -7.07
C ILE A 12 -27.11 -102.45 -5.79
N SER A 13 -26.20 -103.40 -5.53
CA SER A 13 -25.31 -103.35 -4.37
C SER A 13 -24.23 -102.26 -4.47
N ILE A 14 -23.92 -101.78 -5.67
CA ILE A 14 -22.94 -100.70 -5.91
C ILE A 14 -23.59 -99.31 -5.71
N ILE A 15 -24.92 -99.20 -5.86
CA ILE A 15 -25.64 -97.94 -5.68
C ILE A 15 -25.85 -97.69 -4.19
N ASP A 16 -24.97 -96.89 -3.59
CA ASP A 16 -25.06 -96.47 -2.19
C ASP A 16 -25.84 -95.15 -2.04
N ILE A 17 -27.17 -95.27 -2.06
CA ILE A 17 -28.10 -94.15 -1.89
C ILE A 17 -27.89 -93.46 -0.53
N GLN A 18 -27.45 -94.20 0.49
CA GLN A 18 -27.31 -93.67 1.84
C GLN A 18 -26.13 -92.69 1.92
N ASN A 19 -25.04 -93.00 1.24
CA ASN A 19 -23.89 -92.11 1.13
C ASN A 19 -24.24 -90.85 0.33
N ASP A 20 -24.98 -90.99 -0.78
CA ASP A 20 -25.45 -89.84 -1.56
C ASP A 20 -26.38 -88.92 -0.75
N LEU A 21 -27.28 -89.48 0.06
CA LEU A 21 -28.12 -88.71 0.98
C LEU A 21 -27.29 -87.99 2.04
N ALA A 22 -26.28 -88.66 2.62
CA ALA A 22 -25.36 -88.02 3.57
C ALA A 22 -24.55 -86.88 2.93
N LEU A 23 -24.16 -87.02 1.67
CA LEU A 23 -23.51 -85.96 0.90
C LEU A 23 -24.46 -84.78 0.66
N ILE A 24 -25.74 -85.04 0.31
CA ILE A 24 -26.76 -84.00 0.16
C ILE A 24 -26.97 -83.25 1.48
N ASP A 25 -27.03 -83.96 2.62
CA ASP A 25 -27.14 -83.33 3.94
C ASP A 25 -25.91 -82.48 4.27
N THR A 26 -24.72 -82.96 3.93
CA THR A 26 -23.47 -82.20 4.11
C THR A 26 -23.46 -80.93 3.26
N VAL A 27 -23.93 -81.03 2.01
CA VAL A 27 -24.07 -79.89 1.09
C VAL A 27 -25.09 -78.88 1.64
N ASN A 28 -26.23 -79.34 2.15
CA ASN A 28 -27.25 -78.47 2.76
C ASN A 28 -26.73 -77.75 4.00
N ASN A 29 -25.97 -78.46 4.85
CA ASN A 29 -25.33 -77.84 6.01
C ASN A 29 -24.29 -76.78 5.58
N SER A 30 -23.52 -77.07 4.53
CA SER A 30 -22.55 -76.12 3.97
C SER A 30 -23.25 -74.87 3.41
N PHE A 31 -24.41 -75.04 2.76
CA PHE A 31 -25.22 -73.90 2.31
C PHE A 31 -25.73 -73.06 3.48
N HIS A 32 -26.21 -73.71 4.55
CA HIS A 32 -26.66 -72.99 5.72
C HIS A 32 -25.53 -72.20 6.41
N GLU A 33 -24.34 -72.78 6.49
CA GLU A 33 -23.15 -72.07 6.98
C GLU A 33 -22.78 -70.87 6.10
N ILE A 34 -22.84 -71.03 4.78
CA ILE A 34 -22.60 -69.92 3.84
C ILE A 34 -23.62 -68.80 4.04
N ASP A 35 -24.91 -69.13 4.19
CA ASP A 35 -25.97 -68.14 4.41
C ASP A 35 -25.76 -67.38 5.74
N LEU A 36 -25.38 -68.08 6.80
CA LEU A 36 -25.05 -67.46 8.09
C LEU A 36 -23.85 -66.51 7.98
N ILE A 37 -22.78 -66.93 7.29
CA ILE A 37 -21.59 -66.08 7.08
C ILE A 37 -21.95 -64.86 6.23
N GLN A 38 -22.77 -65.03 5.18
CA GLN A 38 -23.22 -63.91 4.35
C GLN A 38 -24.04 -62.92 5.18
N GLN A 39 -24.97 -63.40 6.00
CA GLN A 39 -25.78 -62.54 6.85
C GLN A 39 -24.91 -61.75 7.85
N GLN A 40 -23.96 -62.43 8.51
CA GLN A 40 -23.01 -61.76 9.42
C GLN A 40 -22.16 -60.71 8.72
N ASN A 41 -21.71 -60.99 7.49
CA ASN A 41 -20.96 -60.02 6.70
C ASN A 41 -21.81 -58.81 6.31
N VAL A 42 -23.06 -59.02 5.91
CA VAL A 42 -23.99 -57.92 5.59
C VAL A 42 -24.24 -57.05 6.82
N GLU A 43 -24.50 -57.65 7.98
CA GLU A 43 -24.70 -56.92 9.24
C GLU A 43 -23.45 -56.13 9.66
N SER A 44 -22.27 -56.73 9.51
CA SER A 44 -20.98 -56.07 9.79
C SER A 44 -20.73 -54.88 8.87
N ILE A 45 -20.96 -55.05 7.56
CA ILE A 45 -20.80 -53.97 6.57
C ILE A 45 -21.82 -52.85 6.84
N GLN A 46 -23.07 -53.19 7.14
CA GLN A 46 -24.11 -52.20 7.45
C GLN A 46 -23.75 -51.39 8.70
N SER A 47 -23.32 -52.06 9.77
CA SER A 47 -22.82 -51.39 10.99
C SER A 47 -21.64 -50.47 10.68
N ARG A 48 -20.71 -50.91 9.81
CA ARG A 48 -19.59 -50.07 9.39
C ARG A 48 -20.02 -48.85 8.59
N ILE A 49 -20.99 -49.00 7.69
CA ILE A 49 -21.58 -47.89 6.92
C ILE A 49 -22.25 -46.89 7.85
N GLU A 50 -23.02 -47.35 8.84
CA GLU A 50 -23.65 -46.47 9.83
C GLU A 50 -22.61 -45.70 10.65
N GLN A 51 -21.54 -46.37 11.09
CA GLN A 51 -20.44 -45.71 11.80
C GLN A 51 -19.77 -44.64 10.93
N LEU A 52 -19.47 -44.95 9.67
CA LEU A 52 -18.86 -44.00 8.73
C LEU A 52 -19.80 -42.83 8.43
N SER A 53 -21.11 -43.08 8.29
CA SER A 53 -22.12 -42.02 8.12
C SER A 53 -22.11 -41.06 9.31
N ARG A 54 -22.14 -41.59 10.55
CA ARG A 54 -22.07 -40.76 11.76
C ARG A 54 -20.76 -39.97 11.86
N GLN A 55 -19.64 -40.58 11.47
CA GLN A 55 -18.36 -39.87 11.42
C GLN A 55 -18.37 -38.74 10.39
N LEU A 56 -18.95 -38.98 9.22
CA LEU A 56 -19.11 -37.97 8.18
C LEU A 56 -19.98 -36.81 8.67
N ASP A 57 -21.12 -37.10 9.28
CA ASP A 57 -22.03 -36.07 9.83
C ASP A 57 -21.33 -35.23 10.92
N ASN A 58 -20.61 -35.87 11.85
CA ASN A 58 -19.83 -35.17 12.87
C ASN A 58 -18.74 -34.27 12.27
N ILE A 59 -18.04 -34.74 11.24
CA ILE A 59 -17.03 -33.94 10.54
C ILE A 59 -17.70 -32.78 9.80
N HIS A 60 -18.84 -33.02 9.15
CA HIS A 60 -19.58 -31.99 8.43
C HIS A 60 -20.03 -30.88 9.39
N ASP A 61 -20.59 -31.23 10.54
CA ASP A 61 -21.01 -30.28 11.57
C ASP A 61 -19.81 -29.55 12.20
N SER A 62 -18.68 -30.23 12.37
CA SER A 62 -17.43 -29.62 12.83
C SER A 62 -16.90 -28.59 11.82
N ILE A 63 -16.93 -28.91 10.52
CA ILE A 63 -16.54 -27.97 9.45
C ILE A 63 -17.51 -26.78 9.40
N LYS A 64 -18.81 -27.03 9.51
CA LYS A 64 -19.84 -25.99 9.47
C LYS A 64 -19.73 -25.05 10.66
N SER A 65 -19.52 -25.59 11.86
CA SER A 65 -19.30 -24.80 13.08
C SER A 65 -17.98 -24.02 13.01
N PHE A 66 -16.89 -24.62 12.51
CA PHE A 66 -15.62 -23.92 12.31
C PHE A 66 -15.75 -22.78 11.29
N LYS A 67 -16.43 -23.01 10.16
CA LYS A 67 -16.68 -21.98 9.13
C LYS A 67 -17.53 -20.84 9.67
N ASN A 68 -18.50 -21.14 10.53
CA ASN A 68 -19.38 -20.14 11.14
C ASN A 68 -18.84 -19.54 12.43
N SER A 69 -17.72 -20.04 12.93
CA SER A 69 -17.07 -19.56 14.16
C SER A 69 -16.83 -18.06 14.08
N SER A 70 -17.17 -17.38 15.18
CA SER A 70 -16.98 -15.93 15.32
C SER A 70 -15.53 -15.54 15.05
N GLN A 71 -14.57 -16.38 15.46
CA GLN A 71 -13.15 -16.10 15.29
C GLN A 71 -12.74 -16.08 13.81
N ASN A 72 -13.26 -16.99 12.97
CA ASN A 72 -13.00 -16.94 11.54
C ASN A 72 -13.63 -15.73 10.86
N LYS A 73 -14.79 -15.27 11.35
CA LYS A 73 -15.41 -14.02 10.86
C LYS A 73 -14.56 -12.80 11.24
N LEU A 74 -14.04 -12.76 12.47
CA LEU A 74 -13.12 -11.71 12.93
C LEU A 74 -11.85 -11.69 12.09
N ILE A 75 -11.19 -12.85 11.92
CA ILE A 75 -9.98 -12.96 11.09
C ILE A 75 -10.25 -12.50 9.64
N ARG A 76 -11.38 -12.89 9.05
CA ARG A 76 -11.75 -12.42 7.69
C ARG A 76 -11.95 -10.92 7.63
N ASN A 77 -12.56 -10.33 8.65
CA ASN A 77 -12.76 -8.89 8.72
C ASN A 77 -11.42 -8.16 8.90
N GLU A 78 -10.54 -8.66 9.79
CA GLU A 78 -9.19 -8.12 9.98
C GLU A 78 -8.34 -8.19 8.71
N LEU A 79 -8.41 -9.31 7.98
CA LEU A 79 -7.72 -9.46 6.70
C LEU A 79 -8.24 -8.43 5.69
N LYS A 80 -9.56 -8.23 5.63
CA LYS A 80 -10.17 -7.23 4.76
C LYS A 80 -9.80 -5.80 5.14
N THR A 81 -9.72 -5.47 6.43
CA THR A 81 -9.26 -4.15 6.87
C THR A 81 -7.80 -3.94 6.51
N LEU A 82 -6.95 -4.95 6.71
CA LEU A 82 -5.54 -4.90 6.36
C LEU A 82 -5.33 -4.71 4.85
N GLU A 83 -6.13 -5.39 4.03
CA GLU A 83 -6.11 -5.23 2.57
C GLU A 83 -6.47 -3.79 2.14
N LEU A 84 -7.48 -3.19 2.78
CA LEU A 84 -7.83 -1.78 2.55
C LEU A 84 -6.72 -0.82 2.99
N GLU A 85 -6.06 -1.09 4.12
CA GLU A 85 -4.93 -0.29 4.59
C GLU A 85 -3.72 -0.37 3.63
N ILE A 86 -3.42 -1.56 3.10
CA ILE A 86 -2.38 -1.76 2.08
C ILE A 86 -2.74 -0.96 0.83
N PHE A 87 -3.99 -1.03 0.36
CA PHE A 87 -4.43 -0.30 -0.83
C PHE A 87 -4.35 1.23 -0.61
N ASN A 88 -4.79 1.71 0.54
CA ASN A 88 -4.68 3.13 0.90
C ASN A 88 -3.23 3.59 0.98
N SER A 89 -2.36 2.76 1.58
CA SER A 89 -0.93 3.06 1.67
C SER A 89 -0.27 3.10 0.29
N ALA A 90 -0.59 2.15 -0.59
CA ALA A 90 -0.08 2.14 -1.97
C ALA A 90 -0.56 3.38 -2.75
N ARG A 91 -1.82 3.79 -2.56
CA ARG A 91 -2.36 5.02 -3.17
C ARG A 91 -1.65 6.27 -2.64
N ASN A 92 -1.41 6.35 -1.34
CA ASN A 92 -0.69 7.46 -0.72
C ASN A 92 0.76 7.53 -1.22
N LEU A 93 1.46 6.39 -1.31
CA LEU A 93 2.81 6.31 -1.87
C LEU A 93 2.83 6.75 -3.34
N THR A 94 1.85 6.33 -4.13
CA THR A 94 1.74 6.77 -5.53
C THR A 94 1.54 8.27 -5.64
N SER A 95 0.63 8.84 -4.83
CA SER A 95 0.40 10.28 -4.77
C SER A 95 1.64 11.05 -4.33
N LEU A 96 2.35 10.56 -3.31
CA LEU A 96 3.60 11.15 -2.84
C LEU A 96 4.69 11.11 -3.91
N ASN A 97 4.80 10.00 -4.65
CA ASN A 97 5.77 9.87 -5.75
C ASN A 97 5.45 10.86 -6.89
N MET A 98 4.16 11.04 -7.23
CA MET A 98 3.74 12.08 -8.17
C MET A 98 4.12 13.49 -7.69
N GLN A 99 3.86 13.80 -6.42
CA GLN A 99 4.24 15.09 -5.82
C GLN A 99 5.76 15.29 -5.84
N LEU A 100 6.54 14.26 -5.50
CA LEU A 100 8.00 14.31 -5.54
C LEU A 100 8.52 14.58 -6.95
N ASN A 101 7.96 13.90 -7.96
CA ASN A 101 8.31 14.15 -9.35
C ASN A 101 7.95 15.57 -9.80
N SER A 102 6.79 16.09 -9.40
CA SER A 102 6.40 17.47 -9.68
C SER A 102 7.34 18.49 -9.03
N LEU A 103 7.76 18.23 -7.78
CA LEU A 103 8.69 19.08 -7.05
C LEU A 103 10.09 19.05 -7.70
N LYS A 104 10.54 17.87 -8.13
CA LYS A 104 11.81 17.70 -8.85
C LYS A 104 11.82 18.46 -10.18
N LEU A 105 10.70 18.45 -10.90
CA LEU A 105 10.53 19.25 -12.12
C LEU A 105 10.61 20.75 -11.81
N SER A 106 9.86 21.23 -10.82
CA SER A 106 9.89 22.63 -10.41
C SER A 106 11.27 23.08 -9.93
N TYR A 107 11.98 22.22 -9.17
CA TYR A 107 13.34 22.48 -8.73
C TYR A 107 14.31 22.65 -9.92
N ASN A 108 14.24 21.76 -10.90
CA ASN A 108 15.06 21.87 -12.12
C ASN A 108 14.73 23.12 -12.94
N GLU A 109 13.47 23.53 -13.01
CA GLU A 109 13.08 24.79 -13.66
C GLU A 109 13.63 26.01 -12.91
N ASN A 110 13.58 25.98 -11.58
CA ASN A 110 14.13 27.06 -10.76
C ASN A 110 15.66 27.15 -10.87
N LEU A 111 16.37 26.01 -10.94
CA LEU A 111 17.80 25.99 -11.23
C LEU A 111 18.10 26.64 -12.58
N LYS A 112 17.37 26.29 -13.63
CA LYS A 112 17.54 26.94 -14.95
C LYS A 112 17.30 28.44 -14.90
N LYS A 113 16.30 28.90 -14.14
CA LYS A 113 16.04 30.34 -13.94
C LYS A 113 17.17 31.01 -13.16
N LEU A 114 17.76 30.32 -12.18
CA LEU A 114 18.92 30.82 -11.44
C LEU A 114 20.10 31.02 -12.40
N ASP A 115 20.44 30.00 -13.19
CA ASP A 115 21.54 30.07 -14.17
C ASP A 115 21.32 31.23 -15.18
N GLN A 116 20.07 31.42 -15.63
CA GLN A 116 19.70 32.55 -16.50
C GLN A 116 19.87 33.91 -15.82
N LEU A 117 19.45 34.05 -14.57
CA LEU A 117 19.60 35.29 -13.80
C LEU A 117 21.06 35.60 -13.50
N GLU A 118 21.87 34.58 -13.22
CA GLU A 118 23.31 34.73 -12.99
C GLU A 118 24.01 35.20 -14.28
N SER A 119 23.69 34.59 -15.42
CA SER A 119 24.17 35.06 -16.73
C SER A 119 23.74 36.50 -17.04
N GLN A 120 22.48 36.87 -16.74
CA GLN A 120 22.01 38.25 -16.88
C GLN A 120 22.73 39.24 -15.95
N LEU A 121 23.05 38.82 -14.72
CA LEU A 121 23.83 39.63 -13.79
C LEU A 121 25.26 39.83 -14.28
N GLU A 122 25.90 38.79 -14.81
CA GLU A 122 27.24 38.91 -15.41
C GLU A 122 27.24 39.86 -16.61
N GLU A 123 26.24 39.76 -17.50
CA GLU A 123 26.05 40.69 -18.61
C GLU A 123 25.83 42.13 -18.14
N LEU A 124 25.01 42.33 -17.10
CA LEU A 124 24.76 43.65 -16.51
C LEU A 124 26.02 44.21 -15.83
N HIS A 125 26.80 43.38 -15.16
CA HIS A 125 28.05 43.78 -14.53
C HIS A 125 29.11 44.16 -15.58
N ALA A 126 29.20 43.39 -16.67
CA ALA A 126 30.10 43.67 -17.79
C ALA A 126 29.72 44.98 -18.53
N THR A 127 28.42 45.24 -18.70
CA THR A 127 27.93 46.50 -19.29
C THR A 127 28.09 47.68 -18.34
N PHE A 128 27.88 47.51 -17.04
CA PHE A 128 28.13 48.54 -16.03
C PHE A 128 29.60 48.94 -15.96
N LEU A 129 30.53 47.98 -15.95
CA LEU A 129 31.97 48.25 -15.96
C LEU A 129 32.41 48.99 -17.23
N LYS A 130 31.89 48.59 -18.40
CA LYS A 130 32.17 49.30 -19.66
C LYS A 130 31.64 50.73 -19.67
N ASN A 131 30.52 50.99 -19.00
CA ASN A 131 29.95 52.34 -18.88
C ASN A 131 30.59 53.16 -17.73
N SER A 132 31.25 52.52 -16.76
CA SER A 132 31.94 53.23 -15.67
C SER A 132 33.30 53.81 -16.07
N ASP A 133 33.97 53.23 -17.08
CA ASP A 133 35.21 53.80 -17.63
C ASP A 133 34.97 55.07 -18.47
N ALA A 134 33.71 55.35 -18.83
CA ALA A 134 33.30 56.52 -19.60
C ALA A 134 32.61 57.61 -18.76
N LEU A 135 32.46 57.43 -17.44
CA LEU A 135 31.72 58.34 -16.58
C LEU A 135 32.67 59.26 -15.79
N ASP A 136 32.59 60.56 -16.07
CA ASP A 136 33.36 61.62 -15.44
C ASP A 136 33.43 61.48 -13.90
N SER A 137 34.63 61.72 -13.35
CA SER A 137 35.01 61.65 -11.92
C SER A 137 33.98 62.24 -10.93
N LEU A 138 33.19 63.23 -11.34
CA LEU A 138 32.13 63.83 -10.52
C LEU A 138 30.91 62.92 -10.31
N GLU A 139 30.48 62.20 -11.34
CA GLU A 139 29.32 61.31 -11.26
C GLU A 139 29.63 60.08 -10.41
N SER A 140 30.87 59.59 -10.48
CA SER A 140 31.38 58.52 -9.61
C SER A 140 31.29 58.91 -8.12
N SER A 141 31.64 60.15 -7.75
CA SER A 141 31.51 60.63 -6.36
C SER A 141 30.05 60.65 -5.89
N ASN A 142 29.13 61.10 -6.73
CA ASN A 142 27.70 61.13 -6.40
C ASN A 142 27.11 59.73 -6.29
N ILE A 143 27.48 58.80 -7.18
CA ILE A 143 27.06 57.39 -7.10
C ILE A 143 27.58 56.73 -5.82
N ILE A 144 28.82 56.99 -5.42
CA ILE A 144 29.38 56.47 -4.16
C ILE A 144 28.62 57.03 -2.96
N LYS A 145 28.32 58.34 -2.94
CA LYS A 145 27.50 58.96 -1.88
C LYS A 145 26.10 58.35 -1.82
N LEU A 146 25.45 58.15 -2.97
CA LEU A 146 24.13 57.52 -3.06
C LEU A 146 24.15 56.07 -2.54
N LYS A 147 25.17 55.28 -2.90
CA LYS A 147 25.36 53.93 -2.37
C LYS A 147 25.58 53.94 -0.85
N LEU A 148 26.32 54.92 -0.33
CA LEU A 148 26.52 55.07 1.12
C LEU A 148 25.19 55.35 1.82
N PHE A 149 24.40 56.31 1.34
CA PHE A 149 23.07 56.60 1.89
C PHE A 149 22.11 55.40 1.78
N GLN A 150 22.13 54.68 0.67
CA GLN A 150 21.33 53.46 0.51
C GLN A 150 21.76 52.37 1.49
N SER A 151 23.07 52.20 1.73
CA SER A 151 23.58 51.22 2.68
C SER A 151 23.21 51.55 4.13
N THR A 152 23.01 52.83 4.47
CA THR A 152 22.48 53.27 5.77
C THR A 152 20.98 52.98 5.94
N GLY A 153 20.30 52.45 4.92
CA GLY A 153 18.89 52.07 5.00
C GLY A 153 17.93 53.16 4.56
N LEU A 154 18.42 54.22 3.92
CA LEU A 154 17.60 55.29 3.36
C LEU A 154 17.26 54.98 1.91
N LYS A 155 15.96 54.99 1.57
CA LYS A 155 15.49 54.88 0.19
C LYS A 155 14.58 56.05 -0.13
N TYR A 156 14.95 56.84 -1.13
CA TYR A 156 14.12 57.91 -1.65
C TYR A 156 13.17 57.36 -2.72
N ASN A 157 11.88 57.66 -2.59
CA ASN A 157 10.87 57.36 -3.60
C ASN A 157 10.45 58.65 -4.32
N THR A 158 10.94 58.82 -5.55
CA THR A 158 10.69 59.99 -6.39
C THR A 158 9.23 60.14 -6.78
N GLU A 159 8.49 59.04 -6.93
CA GLU A 159 7.08 59.05 -7.38
C GLU A 159 6.13 59.53 -6.27
N ALA A 160 6.40 59.13 -5.03
CA ALA A 160 5.57 59.45 -3.87
C ALA A 160 6.05 60.70 -3.11
N LYS A 161 7.24 61.24 -3.42
CA LYS A 161 7.96 62.24 -2.60
C LYS A 161 8.10 61.81 -1.13
N GLU A 162 8.48 60.55 -0.92
CA GLU A 162 8.65 59.97 0.42
C GLU A 162 10.07 59.44 0.61
N ILE A 163 10.61 59.59 1.83
CA ILE A 163 11.84 58.94 2.28
C ILE A 163 11.45 57.75 3.14
N VAL A 164 11.87 56.56 2.73
CA VAL A 164 11.68 55.34 3.49
C VAL A 164 12.94 55.07 4.31
N ILE A 165 12.81 55.04 5.63
CA ILE A 165 13.90 54.76 6.56
C ILE A 165 13.74 53.32 7.05
N LEU A 166 14.74 52.48 6.78
CA LEU A 166 14.84 51.11 7.28
C LEU A 166 15.77 51.04 8.50
N ASN A 167 15.20 50.87 9.68
CA ASN A 167 16.00 50.62 10.89
C ASN A 167 16.43 49.15 10.94
N LYS A 168 17.71 48.86 10.69
CA LYS A 168 18.24 47.48 10.65
C LYS A 168 18.18 46.75 12.00
N LYS A 169 18.16 47.48 13.12
CA LYS A 169 18.13 46.88 14.47
C LYS A 169 16.70 46.50 14.90
N LYS A 170 15.71 47.30 14.52
CA LYS A 170 14.30 47.08 14.87
C LYS A 170 13.48 46.39 13.77
N ASN A 171 14.03 46.29 12.56
CA ASN A 171 13.36 45.79 11.35
C ASN A 171 12.02 46.50 11.06
N ILE A 172 11.95 47.80 11.36
CA ILE A 172 10.77 48.66 11.14
C ILE A 172 11.06 49.58 9.96
N ILE A 173 10.09 49.69 9.07
CA ILE A 173 10.11 50.59 7.91
C ILE A 173 9.23 51.79 8.25
N THR A 174 9.84 52.98 8.32
CA THR A 174 9.11 54.22 8.61
C THR A 174 9.11 55.11 7.36
N PRO A 175 7.95 55.33 6.71
CA PRO A 175 7.84 56.28 5.61
C PRO A 175 7.72 57.71 6.16
N LEU A 176 8.55 58.61 5.66
CA LEU A 176 8.49 60.05 5.91
C LEU A 176 8.06 60.76 4.63
N LYS A 177 6.92 61.46 4.66
CA LYS A 177 6.45 62.32 3.57
C LYS A 177 7.24 63.63 3.56
N LEU A 178 7.79 64.00 2.41
CA LEU A 178 8.39 65.31 2.21
C LEU A 178 7.28 66.29 1.87
N ASP A 179 6.81 67.01 2.89
CA ASP A 179 5.91 68.15 2.76
C ASP A 179 6.71 69.44 2.98
N ASP A 180 6.41 70.50 2.22
CA ASP A 180 7.09 71.80 2.26
C ASP A 180 6.89 72.53 3.62
N ASN A 181 5.98 72.01 4.45
CA ASN A 181 5.71 72.49 5.80
C ASN A 181 6.75 72.03 6.84
N TYR A 182 7.60 71.05 6.54
CA TYR A 182 8.62 70.57 7.46
C TYR A 182 9.92 71.36 7.30
N THR A 183 10.49 71.80 8.42
CA THR A 183 11.81 72.43 8.41
C THR A 183 12.89 71.37 8.15
N GLU A 184 13.96 71.75 7.44
CA GLU A 184 15.11 70.87 7.17
C GLU A 184 15.71 70.27 8.45
N TYR A 185 15.67 71.03 9.55
CA TYR A 185 16.09 70.57 10.87
C TYR A 185 15.22 69.41 11.39
N PHE A 186 13.91 69.50 11.23
CA PHE A 186 12.98 68.45 11.65
C PHE A 186 13.18 67.16 10.84
N ILE A 187 13.33 67.28 9.51
CA ILE A 187 13.56 66.15 8.61
C ILE A 187 14.88 65.45 8.97
N SER A 188 15.95 66.23 9.13
CA SER A 188 17.28 65.68 9.45
C SER A 188 17.29 64.98 10.81
N LYS A 189 16.70 65.60 11.84
CA LYS A 189 16.61 65.00 13.18
C LYS A 189 15.80 63.70 13.16
N PHE A 190 14.65 63.69 12.47
CA PHE A 190 13.82 62.50 12.35
C PHE A 190 14.54 61.36 11.63
N ILE A 191 15.34 61.66 10.60
CA ILE A 191 16.14 60.66 9.89
C ILE A 191 17.20 60.07 10.83
N TRP A 192 17.98 60.90 11.51
CA TRP A 192 19.04 60.43 12.42
C TRP A 192 18.52 59.66 13.63
N ASP A 193 17.35 60.00 14.16
CA ASP A 193 16.73 59.30 15.30
C ASP A 193 16.18 57.91 14.90
N ASN A 194 15.91 57.66 13.62
CA ASN A 194 15.26 56.44 13.12
C ASN A 194 16.17 55.48 12.33
N ILE A 195 17.41 55.86 12.00
CA ILE A 195 18.44 54.95 11.43
C ILE A 195 19.01 54.03 12.52
#